data_AF-A0A7K4JUU1-F1
#
_entry.id   AF-A0A7K4JUU1-F1
#
_cell.length_a   1.000
_cell.length_b   1.000
_cell.length_c   1.000
_cell.angle_alpha   90.00
_cell.angle_beta   90.00
_cell.angle_gamma   90.00
#
_symmetry.space_group_name_H-M   'P 1'
#
loop_
_entity.id
_entity.type
_entity.pdbx_description
1 polymer ?
#
loop_
_entity_poly.entity_id
_entity_poly.type
_entity_poly.pdbx_seq_one_letter_code
_entity_poly.pdbx_strand_id
1 'polypeptide(L)' 'SAPQVMEAFEEAERKPKPNPQLLFSDVYRELPPHLRRQRAALERHLQLYGEHYPLEHFEK' A
#
# COMPACT_ATOMS: atom_id res chain seq x y z
N SER A 1 29.43 0.35 14.69
CA SER A 1 27.98 0.06 14.73
C SER A 1 27.13 1.09 13.99
N ALA A 2 27.51 2.37 13.88
CA ALA A 2 26.81 3.36 13.04
C ALA A 2 26.63 3.00 11.54
N PRO A 3 27.58 2.31 10.86
CA PRO A 3 27.44 2.01 9.43
C PRO A 3 26.22 1.16 9.08
N GLN A 4 25.91 0.17 9.90
CA GLN A 4 24.78 -0.74 9.70
C GLN A 4 23.43 -0.03 9.88
N VAL A 5 23.37 0.99 10.74
CA VAL A 5 22.17 1.81 10.94
C VAL A 5 21.90 2.68 9.71
N MET A 6 22.95 3.30 9.15
CA MET A 6 22.82 4.13 7.95
C MET A 6 22.45 3.29 6.72
N GLU A 7 23.06 2.12 6.56
CA GLU A 7 22.73 1.17 5.49
C GLU A 7 21.26 0.73 5.56
N ALA A 8 20.78 0.32 6.74
CA ALA A 8 19.39 -0.08 6.94
C ALA A 8 18.40 1.09 6.69
N PHE A 9 18.80 2.31 7.03
CA PHE A 9 17.99 3.50 6.78
C PHE A 9 17.86 3.80 5.29
N GLU A 10 18.98 3.83 4.57
CA GLU A 10 18.98 4.03 3.12
C GLU A 10 18.20 2.93 2.38
N GLU A 11 18.30 1.68 2.83
CA GLU A 11 17.53 0.58 2.27
C GLU A 11 16.03 0.77 2.49
N ALA A 12 15.62 1.20 3.68
CA ALA A 12 14.22 1.44 4.01
C ALA A 12 13.61 2.61 3.21
N GLU A 13 14.36 3.70 2.98
CA GLU A 13 13.88 4.84 2.19
C GLU A 13 13.66 4.51 0.70
N ARG A 14 14.41 3.54 0.15
CA ARG A 14 14.27 3.11 -1.25
C ARG A 14 13.15 2.11 -1.47
N LYS A 15 12.62 1.49 -0.41
CA LYS A 15 11.55 0.49 -0.53
C LYS A 15 10.24 1.16 -0.95
N PRO A 16 9.52 0.61 -1.93
CA PRO A 16 8.17 1.06 -2.23
C PRO A 16 7.25 0.82 -1.02
N LYS A 17 6.20 1.63 -0.92
CA LYS A 17 5.14 1.49 0.05
C LYS A 17 4.32 0.23 -0.24
N PRO A 18 3.76 -0.44 0.77
CA PRO A 18 2.93 -1.63 0.55
C PRO A 18 1.70 -1.31 -0.30
N ASN A 19 1.25 -2.28 -1.11
CA ASN A 19 0.09 -2.13 -1.99
C ASN A 19 -1.12 -1.49 -1.26
N PRO A 20 -1.78 -0.44 -1.82
CA PRO A 20 -2.91 0.25 -1.19
C PRO A 20 -4.08 -0.68 -0.80
N GLN A 21 -4.22 -1.83 -1.45
CA GLN A 21 -5.25 -2.82 -1.13
C GLN A 21 -5.09 -3.45 0.25
N LEU A 22 -3.88 -3.40 0.83
CA LEU A 22 -3.60 -3.84 2.20
C LEU A 22 -4.24 -2.94 3.25
N LEU A 23 -4.71 -1.73 2.89
CA LEU A 23 -5.49 -0.87 3.78
C LEU A 23 -6.73 -1.58 4.37
N PHE A 24 -7.25 -2.58 3.65
CA PHE A 24 -8.47 -3.30 4.03
C PHE A 24 -8.21 -4.64 4.73
N SER A 25 -6.98 -5.17 4.71
CA SER A 25 -6.65 -6.43 5.40
C SER A 25 -6.46 -6.19 6.89
N ASP A 26 -6.49 -7.29 7.66
CA ASP A 26 -6.14 -7.32 9.09
C ASP A 26 -7.03 -6.47 10.03
N VAL A 27 -8.04 -5.76 9.50
CA VAL A 27 -9.10 -5.10 10.27
C VAL A 27 -9.92 -6.14 11.06
N TYR A 28 -10.19 -7.28 10.42
CA TYR A 28 -10.81 -8.46 11.01
C TYR A 28 -10.02 -9.68 10.55
N ARG A 29 -10.18 -10.81 11.27
CA ARG A 29 -9.59 -12.09 10.87
C ARG A 29 -9.92 -12.47 9.43
N GLU A 30 -11.14 -12.16 9.00
CA GLU A 30 -11.60 -12.37 7.63
C GLU A 30 -12.20 -11.09 7.08
N LEU A 31 -11.90 -10.77 5.82
CA LEU A 31 -12.37 -9.54 5.17
C LEU A 31 -13.91 -9.57 4.99
N PRO A 32 -14.69 -8.80 5.77
CA PRO A 32 -16.15 -8.86 5.73
C PRO A 32 -16.71 -8.31 4.39
N PRO A 33 -17.96 -8.65 4.02
CA PRO A 33 -18.54 -8.28 2.73
C PRO A 33 -18.53 -6.78 2.43
N HIS A 34 -18.73 -5.92 3.43
CA HIS A 34 -18.72 -4.47 3.23
C HIS A 34 -17.32 -3.94 2.92
N LEU A 35 -16.27 -4.45 3.59
CA LEU A 35 -14.88 -4.08 3.28
C LEU A 35 -14.45 -4.62 1.92
N ARG A 36 -14.90 -5.81 1.50
CA ARG A 36 -14.69 -6.30 0.12
C ARG A 36 -15.26 -5.33 -0.92
N ARG A 37 -16.45 -4.79 -0.68
CA ARG A 37 -17.08 -3.80 -1.58
C ARG A 37 -16.31 -2.49 -1.61
N GLN A 38 -15.82 -2.01 -0.48
CA GLN A 38 -14.99 -0.80 -0.41
C GLN A 38 -13.65 -0.98 -1.13
N ARG A 39 -12.98 -2.11 -0.93
CA ARG A 39 -11.75 -2.47 -1.63
C ARG A 39 -11.94 -2.46 -3.15
N ALA A 40 -13.00 -3.11 -3.65
CA ALA A 40 -13.33 -3.11 -5.07
C ALA A 40 -13.72 -1.72 -5.60
N ALA A 41 -14.29 -0.85 -4.77
CA ALA A 41 -14.59 0.52 -5.15
C ALA A 41 -13.30 1.35 -5.31
N LEU A 42 -12.33 1.20 -4.39
CA LEU A 42 -11.02 1.84 -4.52
C LEU A 42 -10.29 1.37 -5.78
N GLU A 43 -10.33 0.07 -6.07
CA GLU A 43 -9.72 -0.48 -7.28
C GLU A 43 -10.25 0.18 -8.56
N ARG A 44 -11.58 0.28 -8.71
CA ARG A 44 -12.21 0.97 -9.84
C ARG A 44 -11.88 2.46 -9.87
N HIS A 45 -11.81 3.10 -8.70
CA HIS A 45 -11.47 4.52 -8.59
C HIS A 45 -10.04 4.79 -9.08
N LEU A 46 -9.07 3.97 -8.66
CA LEU A 46 -7.68 4.10 -9.09
C LEU A 46 -7.47 3.69 -10.56
N GLN A 47 -8.30 2.80 -11.11
CA GLN A 47 -8.30 2.52 -12.56
C GLN A 47 -8.70 3.74 -13.39
N LEU A 48 -9.66 4.54 -12.90
CA LEU A 48 -10.19 5.70 -13.63
C LEU A 48 -9.44 7.00 -13.33
N TYR A 49 -8.95 7.16 -12.10
CA TYR A 49 -8.40 8.42 -11.58
C TYR A 49 -7.00 8.24 -10.98
N GLY A 50 -6.32 7.14 -11.29
CA GLY A 50 -5.02 6.79 -10.71
C GLY A 50 -3.93 7.83 -10.96
N GLU A 51 -4.04 8.61 -12.04
CA GLU A 51 -3.12 9.72 -12.37
C GLU A 51 -3.09 10.83 -11.31
N HIS A 52 -4.10 10.91 -10.44
CA HIS A 52 -4.16 11.87 -9.34
C HIS A 52 -3.56 11.33 -8.03
N TYR A 53 -3.02 10.11 -8.04
CA TYR A 53 -2.44 9.45 -6.87
C TYR A 53 -0.99 9.05 -7.14
N PRO A 54 -0.10 9.10 -6.12
CA PRO A 54 1.32 8.77 -6.26
C PRO A 54 1.54 7.25 -6.26
N LEU A 55 0.93 6.54 -7.21
CA LEU A 55 0.92 5.06 -7.28
C LEU A 55 2.28 4.47 -7.63
N GLU A 56 3.18 5.26 -8.21
CA GLU A 56 4.56 4.88 -8.54
C GLU A 56 5.41 4.54 -7.30
N HIS A 57 5.04 5.07 -6.13
CA HIS A 57 5.72 4.78 -4.87
C HIS A 57 5.16 3.55 -4.15
N PHE A 58 4.19 2.84 -4.73
CA PHE A 58 3.54 1.69 -4.12
C PHE A 58 3.87 0.39 -4.87
N GLU A 59 3.88 -0.71 -4.13
CA GLU A 59 3.90 -2.05 -4.69
C GLU A 59 2.61 -2.33 -5.49
N LYS A 60 2.75 -3.12 -6.56
CA LYS A 60 1.64 -3.50 -7.44
C LYS A 60 0.74 -4.58 -6.86
#